data_AF-A0A2E7RJX0-F1
#
_entry.id   AF-A0A2E7RJX0-F1
#
_cell.length_a   1.000
_cell.length_b   1.000
_cell.length_c   1.000
_cell.angle_alpha   90.00
_cell.angle_beta   90.00
_cell.angle_gamma   90.00
#
_symmetry.space_group_name_H-M   'P 1'
#
loop_
_entity.id
_entity.type
_entity.pdbx_description
1 polymer ?
#
loop_
_entity_poly.entity_id
_entity_poly.type
_entity_poly.pdbx_seq_one_letter_code
_entity_poly.pdbx_strand_id
1 'polypeptide(L)'
;MRIINLTFLKRTLLWGGLHFVVTLGALLASLESLGHFDDPNWEPSLISKIGETASNVLLFPAANIMSSWGGGIPDLLEWAVTIASSLLWGAGITGLLLCRRNLN
;
A
#
# COMPACT_ATOMS: atom_id res chain seq x y z
N MET A 1 12.76 -26.13 -13.01
CA MET A 1 12.39 -25.30 -11.85
C MET A 1 13.43 -24.19 -11.73
N ARG A 2 13.11 -22.95 -12.08
CA ARG A 2 14.07 -21.83 -12.03
C ARG A 2 14.13 -21.35 -10.58
N ILE A 3 15.28 -21.50 -9.93
CA ILE A 3 15.55 -20.96 -8.59
C ILE A 3 15.23 -19.47 -8.63
N ILE A 4 14.33 -19.02 -7.77
CA ILE A 4 14.01 -17.59 -7.61
C ILE A 4 15.34 -16.85 -7.45
N ASN A 5 15.62 -15.88 -8.31
CA ASN A 5 16.85 -15.10 -8.23
C ASN A 5 16.87 -14.41 -6.86
N LEU A 6 17.77 -14.84 -5.97
CA LEU A 6 17.89 -14.29 -4.61
C LEU A 6 18.04 -12.77 -4.59
N THR A 7 18.66 -12.20 -5.63
CA THR A 7 18.78 -10.75 -5.79
C THR A 7 17.43 -10.09 -6.09
N PHE A 8 16.61 -10.71 -6.94
CA PHE A 8 15.24 -10.26 -7.20
C PHE A 8 14.42 -10.31 -5.92
N LEU A 9 14.42 -11.45 -5.23
CA LEU A 9 13.67 -11.64 -3.99
C LEU A 9 14.05 -10.62 -2.92
N LYS A 10 15.36 -10.42 -2.67
CA LYS A 10 15.84 -9.43 -1.70
C LYS A 10 15.38 -8.02 -2.03
N ARG A 11 15.44 -7.62 -3.30
CA ARG A 11 14.98 -6.30 -3.75
C ARG A 11 13.47 -6.14 -3.62
N THR A 12 12.71 -7.16 -3.98
CA THR A 12 11.25 -7.18 -3.80
C THR A 12 10.87 -7.01 -2.34
N LEU A 13 11.52 -7.74 -1.43
CA LEU A 13 11.27 -7.64 0.01
C LEU A 13 11.64 -6.25 0.55
N LEU A 14 12.76 -5.68 0.11
CA LEU A 14 13.18 -4.34 0.53
C LEU A 14 12.19 -3.26 0.07
N TRP A 15 11.84 -3.25 -1.22
CA TRP A 15 10.90 -2.28 -1.77
C TRP A 15 9.48 -2.49 -1.23
N GLY A 16 9.06 -3.73 -1.04
CA GLY A 16 7.76 -4.04 -0.44
C GLY A 16 7.68 -3.64 1.02
N GLY A 17 8.75 -3.87 1.80
CA GLY A 17 8.84 -3.39 3.18
C GLY A 17 8.80 -1.86 3.28
N LEU A 18 9.53 -1.17 2.41
CA LEU A 18 9.48 0.30 2.34
C LEU A 18 8.07 0.79 1.98
N HIS A 19 7.44 0.19 0.97
CA HIS A 19 6.07 0.50 0.59
C HIS A 19 5.10 0.31 1.76
N PHE A 20 5.21 -0.80 2.50
CA PHE A 20 4.37 -1.10 3.65
C PHE A 20 4.49 -0.02 4.74
N VAL A 21 5.70 0.40 5.08
CA VAL A 21 5.94 1.47 6.08
C VAL A 21 5.32 2.80 5.63
N VAL A 22 5.52 3.18 4.36
CA VAL A 22 4.93 4.41 3.81
C VAL A 22 3.41 4.35 3.80
N THR A 23 2.84 3.19 3.45
CA THR A 23 1.38 2.95 3.46
C THR A 23 0.82 3.08 4.87
N LEU A 24 1.49 2.51 5.88
CA LEU A 24 1.07 2.63 7.27
C LEU A 24 1.10 4.10 7.73
N GLY A 25 2.15 4.85 7.37
CA GLY A 25 2.22 6.28 7.66
C GLY A 25 1.09 7.09 7.02
N ALA A 26 0.74 6.79 5.77
CA ALA A 26 -0.37 7.42 5.06
C ALA A 26 -1.72 7.10 5.71
N LEU A 27 -1.94 5.82 6.10
CA LEU A 27 -3.13 5.40 6.82
C LEU A 27 -3.27 6.13 8.15
N LEU A 28 -2.21 6.17 8.97
CA LEU A 28 -2.22 6.87 10.25
C LEU A 28 -2.49 8.38 10.08
N ALA A 29 -1.90 9.01 9.07
CA ALA A 29 -2.18 10.41 8.75
C ALA A 29 -3.66 10.62 8.35
N SER A 30 -4.27 9.65 7.66
CA SER A 30 -5.69 9.73 7.25
C SER A 30 -6.69 9.49 8.38
N LEU A 31 -6.26 8.96 9.55
CA LEU A 31 -7.18 8.65 10.66
C LEU A 31 -7.85 9.88 11.26
N GLU A 32 -7.28 11.07 11.08
CA GLU A 32 -7.92 12.32 11.50
C GLU A 32 -9.32 12.48 10.86
N SER A 33 -9.54 11.92 9.67
CA SER A 33 -10.85 11.89 8.98
C SER A 33 -11.99 11.31 9.81
N LEU A 34 -11.69 10.49 10.83
CA LEU A 34 -12.69 9.97 11.75
C LEU A 34 -13.28 11.07 12.65
N GLY A 35 -12.63 12.22 12.81
CA GLY A 35 -13.15 13.37 13.56
C GLY A 35 -14.46 13.93 13.01
N HIS A 36 -14.78 13.67 11.74
CA HIS A 36 -16.07 14.01 11.14
C HIS A 36 -17.27 13.36 11.86
N PHE A 37 -17.08 12.19 12.49
CA PHE A 37 -18.16 11.53 13.23
C PHE A 37 -18.57 12.27 14.51
N ASP A 38 -17.64 13.03 15.10
CA ASP A 38 -17.85 13.72 16.38
C ASP A 38 -18.31 15.18 16.21
N ASP A 39 -17.89 15.86 15.14
CA ASP A 39 -18.30 17.25 14.85
C ASP A 39 -18.72 17.43 13.37
N PRO A 40 -19.99 17.81 13.11
CA PRO A 40 -20.47 18.09 11.75
C PRO A 40 -19.74 19.22 11.02
N ASN A 41 -19.09 20.13 11.74
CA ASN A 41 -18.30 21.24 11.17
C ASN A 41 -16.80 20.93 11.13
N TRP A 42 -16.41 19.68 11.40
CA TRP A 42 -15.02 19.28 11.37
C TRP A 42 -14.43 19.43 9.97
N GLU A 43 -13.27 20.08 9.87
CA GLU A 43 -12.49 20.16 8.64
C GLU A 43 -11.18 19.36 8.76
N PRO A 44 -10.85 18.51 7.77
CA PRO A 44 -9.61 17.77 7.77
C PRO A 44 -8.40 18.70 7.64
N SER A 45 -7.38 18.46 8.46
CA SER A 45 -6.07 19.07 8.28
C SER A 45 -5.48 18.72 6.90
N LEU A 46 -4.52 19.53 6.46
CA LEU A 46 -3.79 19.28 5.23
C LEU A 46 -3.03 17.93 5.27
N ILE A 47 -2.56 17.51 6.46
CA ILE A 47 -1.89 16.22 6.66
C ILE A 47 -2.87 15.08 6.43
N SER A 48 -4.09 15.18 6.96
CA SER A 48 -5.15 14.19 6.74
C SER A 48 -5.50 14.03 5.27
N LYS A 49 -5.67 15.15 4.56
CA LYS A 49 -5.98 15.14 3.11
C LYS A 49 -4.88 14.48 2.28
N ILE A 50 -3.61 14.74 2.63
CA ILE A 50 -2.46 14.09 1.99
C ILE A 50 -2.45 12.60 2.33
N GLY A 51 -2.66 12.25 3.60
CA GLY A 51 -2.70 10.86 4.07
C GLY A 51 -3.74 10.03 3.33
N GLU A 52 -4.96 10.56 3.19
CA GLU A 52 -6.06 9.93 2.47
C GLU A 52 -5.75 9.76 0.98
N THR A 53 -5.22 10.80 0.34
CA THR A 53 -4.83 10.71 -1.08
C THR A 53 -3.73 9.67 -1.27
N ALA A 54 -2.72 9.66 -0.38
CA ALA A 54 -1.61 8.73 -0.45
C ALA A 54 -2.05 7.28 -0.19
N SER A 55 -2.89 7.04 0.83
CA SER A 55 -3.39 5.70 1.14
C SER A 55 -4.23 5.15 -0.01
N ASN A 56 -5.07 5.98 -0.64
CA ASN A 56 -5.86 5.58 -1.82
C ASN A 56 -4.99 5.14 -3.00
N VAL A 57 -3.86 5.81 -3.24
CA VAL A 57 -2.92 5.43 -4.32
C VAL A 57 -2.14 4.16 -3.95
N LEU A 58 -1.59 4.10 -2.74
CA LEU A 58 -0.74 3.01 -2.29
C LEU A 58 -1.52 1.70 -2.12
N LEU A 59 -2.77 1.80 -1.65
CA LEU A 59 -3.67 0.67 -1.47
C LEU A 59 -4.48 0.35 -2.72
N PHE A 60 -4.37 1.07 -3.83
CA PHE A 60 -5.23 0.86 -5.01
C PHE A 60 -5.41 -0.62 -5.42
N PRO A 61 -4.34 -1.46 -5.51
CA PRO A 61 -4.51 -2.89 -5.81
C PRO A 61 -5.30 -3.64 -4.74
N ALA A 62 -5.05 -3.32 -3.47
CA ALA A 62 -5.72 -3.91 -2.32
C ALA A 62 -7.19 -3.48 -2.25
N ALA A 63 -7.46 -2.18 -2.37
CA ALA A 63 -8.79 -1.58 -2.29
C ALA A 63 -9.72 -2.12 -3.38
N ASN A 64 -9.22 -2.39 -4.59
CA ASN A 64 -10.01 -2.97 -5.68
C ASN A 64 -10.40 -4.45 -5.39
N ILE A 65 -9.48 -5.22 -4.82
CA ILE A 65 -9.78 -6.60 -4.39
C ILE A 65 -10.81 -6.56 -3.24
N MET A 66 -10.59 -5.69 -2.26
CA MET A 66 -11.47 -5.58 -1.10
C MET A 66 -12.87 -5.08 -1.45
N SER A 67 -13.00 -4.11 -2.37
CA SER A 67 -14.31 -3.60 -2.80
C SER A 67 -15.16 -4.67 -3.48
N SER A 68 -14.51 -5.66 -4.12
CA SER A 68 -15.21 -6.80 -4.75
C SER A 68 -15.79 -7.81 -3.76
N TRP A 69 -15.35 -7.79 -2.49
CA TRP A 69 -15.75 -8.77 -1.48
C TRP A 69 -16.98 -8.35 -0.65
N GLY A 70 -17.45 -7.11 -0.78
CA GLY A 70 -18.56 -6.58 0.02
C GLY A 70 -18.15 -6.31 1.47
N GLY A 71 -18.76 -5.28 2.09
CA GLY A 71 -18.33 -4.76 3.39
C GLY A 71 -18.40 -5.80 4.51
N GLY A 72 -17.24 -6.31 4.93
CA GLY A 72 -17.13 -7.30 6.02
C GLY A 72 -15.97 -8.28 5.84
N ILE A 73 -14.79 -7.78 5.44
CA ILE A 73 -13.60 -8.60 5.30
C ILE A 73 -12.99 -8.76 6.69
N PRO A 74 -12.64 -9.99 7.13
CA PRO A 74 -11.96 -10.16 8.41
C PRO A 74 -10.64 -9.36 8.45
N ASP A 75 -10.32 -8.74 9.58
CA ASP A 75 -9.10 -7.94 9.77
C ASP A 75 -7.84 -8.68 9.27
N LEU A 76 -7.71 -9.96 9.60
CA LEU A 76 -6.57 -10.77 9.17
C LEU A 76 -6.40 -10.79 7.65
N LEU A 77 -7.52 -10.84 6.92
CA LEU A 77 -7.54 -10.88 5.47
C LEU A 77 -7.29 -9.50 4.86
N GLU A 78 -7.77 -8.42 5.48
CA GLU A 78 -7.39 -7.04 5.14
C GLU A 78 -5.87 -6.82 5.24
N TRP A 79 -5.26 -7.25 6.35
CA TRP A 79 -3.81 -7.19 6.53
C TRP A 79 -3.05 -8.07 5.54
N ALA A 80 -3.55 -9.27 5.26
CA ALA A 80 -2.94 -10.16 4.26
C ALA A 80 -2.95 -9.53 2.86
N VAL A 81 -4.07 -8.92 2.44
CA VAL A 81 -4.20 -8.22 1.16
C VAL A 81 -3.28 -6.98 1.13
N THR A 82 -3.18 -6.25 2.23
CA THR A 82 -2.28 -5.08 2.35
C THR A 82 -0.79 -5.46 2.22
N ILE A 83 -0.38 -6.56 2.86
CA ILE A 83 0.97 -7.11 2.74
C ILE A 83 1.22 -7.60 1.31
N ALA A 84 0.27 -8.31 0.71
CA ALA A 84 0.38 -8.78 -0.67
C ALA A 84 0.50 -7.61 -1.66
N SER A 85 -0.29 -6.55 -1.50
CA SER A 85 -0.20 -5.32 -2.29
C SER A 85 1.19 -4.68 -2.18
N SER A 86 1.75 -4.63 -0.97
CA SER A 86 3.10 -4.11 -0.76
C SER A 86 4.17 -4.96 -1.45
N LEU A 87 4.04 -6.28 -1.42
CA LEU A 87 4.93 -7.18 -2.16
C LEU A 87 4.80 -7.02 -3.68
N LEU A 88 3.59 -6.79 -4.20
CA LEU A 88 3.36 -6.52 -5.62
C LEU A 88 4.04 -5.22 -6.06
N TRP A 89 3.92 -4.15 -5.29
CA TRP A 89 4.66 -2.91 -5.51
C TRP A 89 6.17 -3.15 -5.50
N GLY A 90 6.67 -3.88 -4.50
CA GLY A 90 8.08 -4.23 -4.41
C GLY A 90 8.58 -5.03 -5.62
N ALA A 91 7.76 -5.95 -6.13
CA ALA A 91 8.06 -6.74 -7.33
C ALA A 91 8.04 -5.88 -8.60
N GLY A 92 7.04 -5.00 -8.74
CA GLY A 92 6.92 -4.08 -9.87
C GLY A 92 8.11 -3.13 -9.97
N ILE A 93 8.48 -2.47 -8.87
CA ILE A 93 9.64 -1.58 -8.81
C ILE A 93 10.93 -2.36 -9.13
N THR A 94 11.10 -3.55 -8.56
CA THR A 94 12.26 -4.40 -8.85
C THR A 94 12.34 -4.76 -10.33
N GLY A 95 11.21 -5.13 -10.94
CA GLY A 95 11.11 -5.44 -12.36
C GLY A 95 11.49 -4.25 -13.24
N LEU A 96 10.96 -3.06 -12.94
CA LEU A 96 11.28 -1.82 -13.65
C LEU A 96 12.77 -1.47 -13.55
N LEU A 97 13.36 -1.58 -12.36
CA LEU A 97 14.78 -1.33 -12.16
C LEU A 97 15.67 -2.32 -12.92
N LEU A 98 15.27 -3.59 -13.00
CA LEU A 98 16.01 -4.60 -13.77
C LEU A 98 15.86 -4.37 -15.28
N CYS A 99 14.66 -4.03 -15.75
CA CYS A 99 14.42 -3.66 -17.13
C CYS A 99 15.30 -2.48 -17.55
N ARG A 100 15.33 -1.42 -16.74
CA ARG A 100 16.20 -0.25 -16.98
C ARG A 100 17.68 -0.60 -17.07
N ARG A 101 18.17 -1.53 -16.24
CA ARG A 101 19.58 -1.96 -16.27
C ARG A 101 19.94 -2.76 -17.52
N ASN A 102 18.97 -3.33 -18.22
CA ASN A 102 19.21 -4.08 -19.47
C ASN A 102 19.11 -3.19 -20.72
N LEU A 103 18.62 -1.95 -20.59
CA LEU A 103 18.48 -0.99 -21.68
C LEU A 103 19.66 -0.01 -21.78
N ASN A 104 20.56 -0.02 -20.80
CA ASN A 104 21.79 0.79 -20.73
C ASN A 104 23.01 -0.12 -20.73
#